data_AF-A0A1Q9TW54-F1
#
_entry.id   AF-A0A1Q9TW54-F1
#
_cell.length_a   1.000
_cell.length_b   1.000
_cell.length_c   1.000
_cell.angle_alpha   90.00
_cell.angle_beta   90.00
_cell.angle_gamma   90.00
#
_symmetry.space_group_name_H-M   'P 1'
#
loop_
_entity.id
_entity.type
_entity.pdbx_description
1 polymer ?
#
loop_
_entity_poly.entity_id
_entity_poly.type
_entity_poly.pdbx_seq_one_letter_code
_entity_poly.pdbx_strand_id
1 'polypeptide(L)'
;MSPSTARAARTPTATDVRAAAERIAPYARRTPVMRTEVDGRPLTLKLEYLQRTGAFKLRGALNALLGGEPTERVITASGGNHGLGVATAASLLGIRAAVYVPETVPEAKAVALARTGAEIVRVGRQYAEAADAARTRAEAEGVRYLHAYDDPLVVAGQGTIGLEIAADAPECDTVAVAVGGGGLAAGVRLGAGERRVVAVEPEGCQSLHAALAAGRPVAGPVDSIAASALGAAILGRVPFEVLRAHPVTPALVGDAEIARAQDRLWEEFRIATEPAAAVPFAAWLAGRVPGENPCLVVCGANADWRRAD
;
A
#
# COMPACT_ATOMS: atom_id res chain seq x y z
N MET A 1 -35.33 6.94 -15.38
CA MET A 1 -34.69 6.22 -14.26
C MET A 1 -33.53 7.09 -13.80
N SER A 2 -33.62 7.62 -12.57
CA SER A 2 -32.61 8.53 -12.01
C SER A 2 -31.25 7.83 -11.87
N PRO A 3 -30.12 8.53 -12.09
CA PRO A 3 -28.81 7.96 -11.87
C PRO A 3 -28.67 7.61 -10.39
N SER A 4 -28.26 6.36 -10.13
CA SER A 4 -27.87 5.85 -8.82
C SER A 4 -26.90 6.85 -8.18
N THR A 5 -27.33 7.49 -7.09
CA THR A 5 -26.46 8.34 -6.29
C THR A 5 -25.43 7.42 -5.62
N ALA A 6 -24.21 7.40 -6.15
CA ALA A 6 -23.08 6.75 -5.50
C ALA A 6 -23.00 7.27 -4.06
N ARG A 7 -23.37 6.42 -3.10
CA ARG A 7 -23.30 6.70 -1.67
C ARG A 7 -21.85 7.10 -1.36
N ALA A 8 -21.63 8.34 -0.91
CA ALA A 8 -20.30 8.84 -0.58
C ALA A 8 -19.61 7.83 0.35
N ALA A 9 -18.43 7.36 -0.05
CA ALA A 9 -17.69 6.37 0.73
C ALA A 9 -17.41 6.92 2.13
N ARG A 10 -17.84 6.20 3.17
CA ARG A 10 -17.63 6.59 4.57
C ARG A 10 -16.14 6.64 4.88
N THR A 11 -15.66 7.74 5.47
CA THR A 11 -14.29 7.86 5.97
C THR A 11 -14.04 6.85 7.10
N PRO A 12 -13.03 5.97 7.01
CA PRO A 12 -12.74 5.00 8.07
C PRO A 12 -12.14 5.69 9.31
N THR A 13 -12.29 5.04 10.46
CA THR A 13 -11.83 5.50 11.77
C THR A 13 -10.87 4.48 12.41
N ALA A 14 -10.26 4.85 13.54
CA ALA A 14 -9.45 3.91 14.34
C ALA A 14 -10.25 2.66 14.79
N THR A 15 -11.57 2.78 15.01
CA THR A 15 -12.43 1.63 15.32
C THR A 15 -12.54 0.67 14.14
N ASP A 16 -12.64 1.18 12.91
CA ASP A 16 -12.68 0.34 11.71
C ASP A 16 -11.34 -0.39 11.51
N VAL A 17 -10.22 0.22 11.91
CA VAL A 17 -8.88 -0.40 11.91
C VAL A 17 -8.77 -1.53 12.95
N ARG A 18 -9.28 -1.34 14.17
CA ARG A 18 -9.31 -2.41 15.20
C ARG A 18 -10.13 -3.61 14.74
N ALA A 19 -11.33 -3.34 14.21
CA ALA A 19 -12.16 -4.40 13.65
C ALA A 19 -11.49 -5.07 12.44
N ALA A 20 -10.70 -4.33 11.63
CA ALA A 20 -9.91 -4.92 10.56
C ALA A 20 -8.82 -5.87 11.09
N ALA A 21 -8.15 -5.53 12.19
CA ALA A 21 -7.14 -6.39 12.80
C ALA A 21 -7.74 -7.74 13.22
N GLU A 22 -8.91 -7.72 13.85
CA GLU A 22 -9.64 -8.94 14.23
C GLU A 22 -10.03 -9.77 13.00
N ARG A 23 -10.60 -9.15 11.97
CA ARG A 23 -11.02 -9.83 10.73
C ARG A 23 -9.86 -10.55 10.03
N ILE A 24 -8.70 -9.90 9.93
CA ILE A 24 -7.58 -10.43 9.12
C ILE A 24 -6.65 -11.36 9.90
N ALA A 25 -6.71 -11.37 11.25
CA ALA A 25 -5.78 -12.11 12.11
C ALA A 25 -5.59 -13.61 11.75
N PRO A 26 -6.63 -14.38 11.33
CA PRO A 26 -6.45 -15.77 10.95
C PRO A 26 -5.62 -15.97 9.66
N TYR A 27 -5.51 -14.92 8.84
CA TYR A 27 -4.97 -15.01 7.48
C TYR A 27 -3.69 -14.22 7.31
N ALA A 28 -3.63 -12.98 7.81
CA ALA A 28 -2.46 -12.12 7.69
C ALA A 28 -1.38 -12.51 8.69
N ARG A 29 -0.11 -12.41 8.30
CA ARG A 29 1.00 -12.50 9.25
C ARG A 29 1.07 -11.22 10.07
N ARG A 30 1.21 -11.34 11.40
CA ARG A 30 1.78 -10.27 12.22
C ARG A 30 3.28 -10.23 11.92
N THR A 31 3.71 -9.26 11.10
CA THR A 31 5.09 -9.18 10.63
C THR A 31 6.00 -8.69 11.76
N PRO A 32 7.28 -9.12 11.81
CA PRO A 32 8.18 -8.72 12.88
C PRO A 32 8.51 -7.22 12.83
N VAL A 33 8.84 -6.68 14.01
CA VAL A 33 9.60 -5.44 14.15
C VAL A 33 11.07 -5.79 14.38
N MET A 34 11.97 -5.11 13.68
CA MET A 34 13.42 -5.25 13.86
C MET A 34 13.96 -3.97 14.47
N ARG A 35 14.46 -4.06 15.70
CA ARG A 35 15.18 -2.96 16.36
C ARG A 35 16.64 -3.00 15.92
N THR A 36 17.20 -1.85 15.56
CA THR A 36 18.56 -1.72 15.07
C THR A 36 19.09 -0.32 15.37
N GLU A 37 20.36 -0.08 15.02
CA GLU A 37 21.03 1.21 15.14
C GLU A 37 21.77 1.47 13.84
N VAL A 38 21.62 2.67 13.30
CA VAL A 38 22.26 3.09 12.05
C VAL A 38 22.93 4.44 12.29
N ASP A 39 24.23 4.55 12.01
CA ASP A 39 25.02 5.76 12.28
C ASP A 39 24.90 6.25 13.75
N GLY A 40 24.85 5.34 14.72
CA GLY A 40 24.72 5.68 16.14
C GLY A 40 23.32 6.13 16.56
N ARG A 41 22.31 6.00 15.69
CA ARG A 41 20.92 6.41 15.95
C ARG A 41 19.99 5.20 15.99
N PRO A 42 19.11 5.07 17.02
CA PRO A 42 18.18 3.96 17.11
C PRO A 42 17.14 4.01 15.97
N LEU A 43 16.77 2.84 15.50
CA LEU A 43 15.82 2.67 14.40
C LEU A 43 15.02 1.38 14.59
N THR A 44 13.72 1.44 14.32
CA THR A 44 12.89 0.23 14.19
C THR A 44 12.42 0.08 12.76
N LEU A 45 12.41 -1.15 12.24
CA LEU A 45 11.88 -1.50 10.93
C LEU A 45 10.66 -2.41 11.09
N LYS A 46 9.52 -2.03 10.51
CA LYS A 46 8.33 -2.88 10.41
C LYS A 46 8.37 -3.63 9.07
N LEU A 47 8.60 -4.94 9.12
CA LEU A 47 9.00 -5.74 7.96
C LEU A 47 7.81 -6.29 7.17
N GLU A 48 7.03 -5.41 6.55
CA GLU A 48 5.85 -5.79 5.75
C GLU A 48 6.18 -6.59 4.49
N TYR A 49 7.43 -6.56 4.03
CA TYR A 49 7.89 -7.45 2.97
C TYR A 49 7.83 -8.95 3.35
N LEU A 50 7.76 -9.29 4.64
CA LEU A 50 7.57 -10.67 5.12
C LEU A 50 6.10 -11.10 5.17
N GLN A 51 5.16 -10.24 4.74
CA GLN A 51 3.78 -10.65 4.53
C GLN A 51 3.69 -11.72 3.43
N ARG A 52 2.62 -12.53 3.41
CA ARG A 52 2.53 -13.70 2.49
C ARG A 52 2.73 -13.38 1.01
N THR A 53 2.38 -12.17 0.58
CA THR A 53 2.50 -11.72 -0.81
C THR A 53 3.72 -10.83 -1.05
N GLY A 54 4.68 -10.79 -0.12
CA GLY A 54 5.86 -9.94 -0.25
C GLY A 54 5.60 -8.45 -0.02
N ALA A 55 4.38 -8.06 0.37
CA ALA A 55 4.00 -6.67 0.60
C ALA A 55 2.75 -6.54 1.49
N PHE A 56 2.55 -5.35 2.05
CA PHE A 56 1.44 -5.01 2.96
C PHE A 56 0.03 -5.17 2.35
N LYS A 57 -0.10 -5.15 1.02
CA LYS A 57 -1.39 -5.05 0.30
C LYS A 57 -2.39 -6.15 0.64
N LEU A 58 -1.91 -7.32 1.08
CA LEU A 58 -2.76 -8.42 1.52
C LEU A 58 -3.71 -8.01 2.66
N ARG A 59 -3.29 -7.12 3.56
CA ARG A 59 -4.07 -6.71 4.73
C ARG A 59 -5.39 -6.03 4.32
N GLY A 60 -5.31 -4.99 3.49
CA GLY A 60 -6.50 -4.33 2.97
C GLY A 60 -7.32 -5.19 2.02
N ALA A 61 -6.68 -6.09 1.26
CA ALA A 61 -7.42 -7.03 0.41
C ALA A 61 -8.28 -8.00 1.23
N LEU A 62 -7.68 -8.66 2.23
CA LEU A 62 -8.40 -9.52 3.19
C LEU A 62 -9.51 -8.75 3.89
N ASN A 63 -9.20 -7.56 4.42
CA ASN A 63 -10.18 -6.78 5.15
C ASN A 63 -11.37 -6.34 4.28
N ALA A 64 -11.10 -5.96 3.03
CA ALA A 64 -12.15 -5.58 2.11
C ALA A 64 -13.05 -6.75 1.74
N LEU A 65 -12.49 -7.94 1.48
CA LEU A 65 -13.26 -9.13 1.11
C LEU A 65 -14.04 -9.71 2.29
N LEU A 66 -13.51 -9.64 3.52
CA LEU A 66 -14.18 -10.14 4.73
C LEU A 66 -15.17 -9.14 5.34
N GLY A 67 -14.91 -7.85 5.22
CA GLY A 67 -15.70 -6.78 5.86
C GLY A 67 -16.71 -6.10 4.94
N GLY A 68 -16.71 -6.43 3.64
CA GLY A 68 -17.68 -5.91 2.68
C GLY A 68 -18.89 -6.82 2.52
N GLU A 69 -19.76 -6.48 1.56
CA GLU A 69 -20.85 -7.36 1.17
C GLU A 69 -20.31 -8.72 0.70
N PRO A 70 -20.94 -9.84 1.09
CA PRO A 70 -20.56 -11.16 0.62
C PRO A 70 -20.48 -11.23 -0.90
N THR A 71 -19.43 -11.83 -1.42
CA THR A 71 -19.22 -11.93 -2.86
C THR A 71 -18.55 -13.24 -3.24
N GLU A 72 -18.97 -13.82 -4.36
CA GLU A 72 -18.33 -15.00 -4.95
C GLU A 72 -17.25 -14.64 -5.96
N ARG A 73 -17.16 -13.35 -6.35
CA ARG A 73 -16.20 -12.86 -7.34
C ARG A 73 -15.76 -11.43 -7.07
N VAL A 74 -14.45 -11.20 -7.16
CA VAL A 74 -13.84 -9.87 -7.09
C VAL A 74 -13.09 -9.57 -8.38
N ILE A 75 -13.16 -8.31 -8.83
CA ILE A 75 -12.39 -7.79 -9.96
C ILE A 75 -11.44 -6.72 -9.46
N THR A 76 -10.21 -6.69 -9.96
CA THR A 76 -9.27 -5.61 -9.71
C THR A 76 -8.35 -5.38 -10.90
N ALA A 77 -7.59 -4.28 -10.89
CA ALA A 77 -6.55 -4.01 -11.87
C ALA A 77 -5.23 -3.68 -11.18
N SER A 78 -4.21 -4.51 -11.42
CA SER A 78 -2.81 -4.28 -11.03
C SER A 78 -1.96 -5.51 -11.37
N GLY A 79 -0.86 -5.32 -12.09
CA GLY A 79 0.16 -6.36 -12.29
C GLY A 79 1.18 -6.48 -11.15
N GLY A 80 0.98 -5.78 -10.03
CA GLY A 80 1.94 -5.68 -8.93
C GLY A 80 1.36 -6.09 -7.57
N ASN A 81 1.84 -5.47 -6.49
CA ASN A 81 1.51 -5.82 -5.12
C ASN A 81 0.00 -5.89 -4.82
N HIS A 82 -0.79 -4.98 -5.42
CA HIS A 82 -2.24 -4.97 -5.20
C HIS A 82 -2.91 -6.17 -5.85
N GLY A 83 -2.61 -6.45 -7.12
CA GLY A 83 -3.16 -7.61 -7.84
C GLY A 83 -2.82 -8.90 -7.11
N LEU A 84 -1.56 -9.07 -6.70
CA LEU A 84 -1.12 -10.24 -5.95
C LEU A 84 -1.80 -10.35 -4.57
N GLY A 85 -1.98 -9.21 -3.89
CA GLY A 85 -2.71 -9.12 -2.63
C GLY A 85 -4.17 -9.57 -2.75
N VAL A 86 -4.91 -9.06 -3.74
CA VAL A 86 -6.30 -9.42 -3.99
C VAL A 86 -6.44 -10.86 -4.42
N ALA A 87 -5.61 -11.30 -5.37
CA ALA A 87 -5.65 -12.65 -5.90
C ALA A 87 -5.34 -13.71 -4.82
N THR A 88 -4.37 -13.43 -3.95
CA THR A 88 -4.06 -14.28 -2.79
C THR A 88 -5.15 -14.25 -1.73
N ALA A 89 -5.69 -13.08 -1.40
CA ALA A 89 -6.80 -12.97 -0.44
C ALA A 89 -8.03 -13.74 -0.93
N ALA A 90 -8.39 -13.60 -2.21
CA ALA A 90 -9.50 -14.31 -2.80
C ALA A 90 -9.29 -15.83 -2.77
N SER A 91 -8.09 -16.30 -3.12
CA SER A 91 -7.70 -17.71 -3.03
C SER A 91 -7.87 -18.28 -1.61
N LEU A 92 -7.38 -17.57 -0.59
CA LEU A 92 -7.50 -17.98 0.82
C LEU A 92 -8.96 -18.06 1.30
N LEU A 93 -9.85 -17.29 0.68
CA LEU A 93 -11.26 -17.18 1.06
C LEU A 93 -12.20 -17.98 0.15
N GLY A 94 -11.68 -18.69 -0.86
CA GLY A 94 -12.49 -19.42 -1.84
C GLY A 94 -13.31 -18.51 -2.78
N ILE A 95 -12.89 -17.26 -2.97
CA ILE A 95 -13.54 -16.28 -3.85
C ILE A 95 -12.85 -16.30 -5.21
N ARG A 96 -13.62 -16.22 -6.30
CA ARG A 96 -13.05 -16.10 -7.65
C ARG A 96 -12.46 -14.69 -7.84
N ALA A 97 -11.26 -14.59 -8.38
CA ALA A 97 -10.63 -13.30 -8.68
C ALA A 97 -10.34 -13.15 -10.17
N ALA A 98 -10.64 -12.00 -10.74
CA ALA A 98 -10.13 -11.56 -12.03
C ALA A 98 -9.21 -10.35 -11.85
N VAL A 99 -7.98 -10.46 -12.35
CA VAL A 99 -6.95 -9.41 -12.28
C VAL A 99 -6.68 -8.89 -13.68
N TYR A 100 -7.04 -7.64 -13.89
CA TYR A 100 -6.82 -6.92 -15.14
C TYR A 100 -5.42 -6.33 -15.14
N VAL A 101 -4.70 -6.55 -16.23
CA VAL A 101 -3.32 -6.11 -16.43
C VAL A 101 -3.15 -5.61 -17.87
N PRO A 102 -2.24 -4.65 -18.11
CA PRO A 102 -1.90 -4.27 -19.47
C PRO A 102 -1.35 -5.46 -20.26
N GLU A 103 -1.52 -5.46 -21.58
CA GLU A 103 -0.92 -6.46 -22.46
C GLU A 103 0.60 -6.53 -22.32
N THR A 104 1.21 -5.39 -21.99
CA THR A 104 2.65 -5.19 -21.80
C THR A 104 3.18 -5.66 -20.43
N VAL A 105 2.34 -6.20 -19.54
CA VAL A 105 2.79 -6.66 -18.23
C VAL A 105 3.88 -7.75 -18.38
N PRO A 106 5.01 -7.66 -17.65
CA PRO A 106 6.05 -8.69 -17.68
C PRO A 106 5.51 -10.07 -17.32
N GLU A 107 5.92 -11.10 -18.06
CA GLU A 107 5.39 -12.46 -17.90
C GLU A 107 5.61 -13.02 -16.49
N ALA A 108 6.74 -12.71 -15.86
CA ALA A 108 7.03 -13.12 -14.48
C ALA A 108 5.94 -12.66 -13.49
N LYS A 109 5.40 -11.45 -13.67
CA LYS A 109 4.32 -10.89 -12.84
C LYS A 109 2.99 -11.57 -13.13
N ALA A 110 2.70 -11.86 -14.40
CA ALA A 110 1.51 -12.61 -14.78
C ALA A 110 1.55 -14.05 -14.24
N VAL A 111 2.67 -14.76 -14.36
CA VAL A 111 2.83 -16.11 -13.80
C VAL A 111 2.63 -16.11 -12.28
N ALA A 112 3.16 -15.12 -11.56
CA ALA A 112 2.95 -15.01 -10.12
C ALA A 112 1.46 -14.85 -9.75
N LEU A 113 0.70 -14.06 -10.51
CA LEU A 113 -0.75 -13.92 -10.35
C LEU A 113 -1.50 -15.22 -10.70
N ALA A 114 -1.12 -15.89 -11.79
CA ALA A 114 -1.79 -17.10 -12.24
C ALA A 114 -1.66 -18.23 -11.22
N ARG A 115 -0.52 -18.31 -10.52
CA ARG A 115 -0.26 -19.29 -9.45
C ARG A 115 -1.21 -19.15 -8.25
N THR A 116 -1.89 -18.01 -8.07
CA THR A 116 -2.90 -17.87 -7.02
C THR A 116 -4.26 -18.44 -7.43
N GLY A 117 -4.42 -18.87 -8.69
CA GLY A 117 -5.70 -19.31 -9.26
C GLY A 117 -6.59 -18.17 -9.75
N ALA A 118 -6.09 -16.94 -9.83
CA ALA A 118 -6.85 -15.84 -10.39
C ALA A 118 -6.89 -15.89 -11.93
N GLU A 119 -8.03 -15.49 -12.50
CA GLU A 119 -8.16 -15.21 -13.92
C GLU A 119 -7.35 -13.95 -14.25
N ILE A 120 -6.45 -14.04 -15.23
CA ILE A 120 -5.70 -12.87 -15.71
C ILE A 120 -6.32 -12.38 -17.00
N VAL A 121 -6.78 -11.12 -16.98
CA VAL A 121 -7.34 -10.46 -18.15
C VAL A 121 -6.34 -9.43 -18.66
N ARG A 122 -5.71 -9.73 -19.80
CA ARG A 122 -4.80 -8.80 -20.48
C ARG A 122 -5.59 -7.88 -21.39
N VAL A 123 -5.57 -6.58 -21.13
CA VAL A 123 -6.30 -5.60 -21.94
C VAL A 123 -5.65 -4.23 -21.84
N GLY A 124 -5.60 -3.53 -22.97
CA GLY A 124 -5.04 -2.19 -23.06
C GLY A 124 -3.52 -2.16 -23.01
N ARG A 125 -2.96 -1.01 -23.37
CA ARG A 125 -1.51 -0.81 -23.50
C ARG A 125 -0.86 -0.31 -22.21
N GLN A 126 -1.66 0.33 -21.36
CA GLN A 126 -1.24 0.97 -20.13
C GLN A 126 -2.17 0.64 -18.97
N TYR A 127 -1.70 0.88 -17.75
CA TYR A 127 -2.44 0.59 -16.52
C TYR A 127 -3.84 1.23 -16.49
N ALA A 128 -3.96 2.48 -16.94
CA ALA A 128 -5.23 3.21 -16.92
C ALA A 128 -6.33 2.49 -17.73
N GLU A 129 -6.00 2.03 -18.94
CA GLU A 129 -6.92 1.28 -19.81
C GLU A 129 -7.34 -0.06 -19.19
N ALA A 130 -6.40 -0.79 -18.59
CA ALA A 130 -6.70 -2.03 -17.88
C ALA A 130 -7.62 -1.79 -16.67
N ALA A 131 -7.40 -0.70 -15.94
CA ALA A 131 -8.22 -0.32 -14.79
C ALA A 131 -9.63 0.15 -15.19
N ASP A 132 -9.77 0.87 -16.31
CA ASP A 132 -11.07 1.23 -16.88
C ASP A 132 -11.85 -0.02 -17.28
N ALA A 133 -11.24 -0.92 -18.05
CA ALA A 133 -11.87 -2.18 -18.46
C ALA A 133 -12.32 -3.04 -17.26
N ALA A 134 -11.49 -3.10 -16.21
CA ALA A 134 -11.83 -3.80 -14.97
C ALA A 134 -13.06 -3.19 -14.26
N ARG A 135 -13.14 -1.86 -14.19
CA ARG A 135 -14.29 -1.16 -13.61
C ARG A 135 -15.56 -1.40 -14.43
N THR A 136 -15.49 -1.22 -15.75
CA THR A 136 -16.61 -1.47 -16.65
C THR A 136 -17.11 -2.91 -16.53
N ARG A 137 -16.21 -3.89 -16.45
CA ARG A 137 -16.61 -5.29 -16.26
C ARG A 137 -17.28 -5.51 -14.91
N ALA A 138 -16.71 -4.96 -13.84
CA ALA A 138 -17.26 -5.10 -12.50
C ALA A 138 -18.69 -4.54 -12.40
N GLU A 139 -18.91 -3.36 -12.99
CA GLU A 139 -20.24 -2.75 -13.08
C GLU A 139 -21.21 -3.61 -13.90
N ALA A 140 -20.79 -4.10 -15.07
CA ALA A 140 -21.64 -4.93 -15.93
C ALA A 140 -22.03 -6.27 -15.29
N GLU A 141 -21.15 -6.87 -14.49
CA GLU A 141 -21.43 -8.13 -13.77
C GLU A 141 -22.11 -7.90 -12.41
N GLY A 142 -22.23 -6.66 -11.93
CA GLY A 142 -22.70 -6.37 -10.58
C GLY A 142 -21.77 -6.92 -9.49
N VAL A 143 -20.48 -7.10 -9.79
CA VAL A 143 -19.47 -7.60 -8.84
C VAL A 143 -18.59 -6.46 -8.34
N ARG A 144 -17.92 -6.67 -7.21
CA ARG A 144 -17.11 -5.62 -6.60
C ARG A 144 -15.81 -5.41 -7.39
N TYR A 145 -15.56 -4.16 -7.80
CA TYR A 145 -14.22 -3.69 -8.14
C TYR A 145 -13.47 -3.31 -6.86
N LEU A 146 -12.36 -3.98 -6.57
CA LEU A 146 -11.56 -3.72 -5.37
C LEU A 146 -10.42 -2.76 -5.68
N HIS A 147 -10.55 -1.51 -5.23
CA HIS A 147 -9.56 -0.46 -5.46
C HIS A 147 -8.27 -0.68 -4.66
N ALA A 148 -7.12 -0.31 -5.24
CA ALA A 148 -5.80 -0.48 -4.61
C ALA A 148 -5.54 0.34 -3.34
N TYR A 149 -6.35 1.37 -3.06
CA TYR A 149 -6.11 2.34 -2.00
C TYR A 149 -7.32 3.20 -1.68
N ASP A 150 -8.20 3.49 -2.65
CA ASP A 150 -9.36 4.36 -2.48
C ASP A 150 -10.64 3.59 -2.10
N ASP A 151 -10.53 2.76 -1.06
CA ASP A 151 -11.63 1.98 -0.49
C ASP A 151 -11.51 2.02 1.05
N PRO A 152 -12.58 2.36 1.80
CA PRO A 152 -12.51 2.48 3.26
C PRO A 152 -12.05 1.21 3.98
N LEU A 153 -12.45 0.02 3.49
CA LEU A 153 -12.03 -1.24 4.07
C LEU A 153 -10.59 -1.57 3.71
N VAL A 154 -10.14 -1.20 2.50
CA VAL A 154 -8.73 -1.33 2.14
C VAL A 154 -7.88 -0.46 3.08
N VAL A 155 -8.23 0.81 3.25
CA VAL A 155 -7.54 1.75 4.16
C VAL A 155 -7.51 1.21 5.60
N ALA A 156 -8.65 0.77 6.12
CA ALA A 156 -8.74 0.21 7.47
C ALA A 156 -7.84 -1.03 7.65
N GLY A 157 -7.80 -1.92 6.65
CA GLY A 157 -6.92 -3.09 6.68
C GLY A 157 -5.44 -2.72 6.69
N GLN A 158 -5.02 -1.70 5.92
CA GLN A 158 -3.63 -1.24 5.97
C GLN A 158 -3.27 -0.65 7.33
N GLY A 159 -4.23 -0.01 8.01
CA GLY A 159 -4.02 0.58 9.32
C GLY A 159 -3.67 -0.40 10.43
N THR A 160 -3.92 -1.70 10.23
CA THR A 160 -3.53 -2.75 11.19
C THR A 160 -2.02 -2.76 11.44
N ILE A 161 -1.21 -2.27 10.49
CA ILE A 161 0.23 -2.06 10.65
C ILE A 161 0.51 -1.07 11.79
N GLY A 162 -0.25 0.03 11.88
CA GLY A 162 -0.09 1.03 12.94
C GLY A 162 -0.42 0.46 14.32
N LEU A 163 -1.44 -0.39 14.42
CA LEU A 163 -1.79 -1.10 15.66
C LEU A 163 -0.69 -2.08 16.09
N GLU A 164 -0.14 -2.85 15.13
CA GLU A 164 0.96 -3.76 15.41
C GLU A 164 2.21 -3.00 15.86
N ILE A 165 2.56 -1.87 15.22
CA ILE A 165 3.67 -1.02 15.66
C ILE A 165 3.44 -0.51 17.08
N ALA A 166 2.24 0.00 17.39
CA ALA A 166 1.93 0.50 18.72
C ALA A 166 2.04 -0.56 19.82
N ALA A 167 1.80 -1.83 19.48
CA ALA A 167 1.90 -2.96 20.40
C ALA A 167 3.32 -3.55 20.49
N ASP A 168 4.01 -3.69 19.35
CA ASP A 168 5.31 -4.39 19.25
C ASP A 168 6.52 -3.46 19.47
N ALA A 169 6.32 -2.15 19.29
CA ALA A 169 7.29 -1.09 19.52
C ALA A 169 6.65 0.08 20.31
N PRO A 170 6.26 -0.14 21.57
CA PRO A 170 5.58 0.88 22.37
C PRO A 170 6.40 2.17 22.53
N GLU A 171 7.74 2.07 22.53
CA GLU A 171 8.69 3.18 22.59
C GLU A 171 8.71 4.06 21.33
N CYS A 172 8.16 3.57 20.21
CA CYS A 172 8.13 4.31 18.95
C CYS A 172 7.37 5.63 19.11
N ASP A 173 8.00 6.75 18.75
CA ASP A 173 7.36 8.08 18.77
C ASP A 173 6.90 8.56 17.39
N THR A 174 7.52 8.02 16.33
CA THR A 174 7.31 8.47 14.94
C THR A 174 7.30 7.28 13.99
N VAL A 175 6.26 7.18 13.14
CA VAL A 175 6.13 6.14 12.11
C VAL A 175 6.30 6.76 10.73
N ALA A 176 7.24 6.26 9.93
CA ALA A 176 7.42 6.71 8.55
C ALA A 176 6.89 5.68 7.55
N VAL A 177 6.12 6.15 6.56
CA VAL A 177 5.44 5.33 5.57
C VAL A 177 5.55 5.90 4.17
N ALA A 178 5.73 5.02 3.18
CA ALA A 178 5.71 5.40 1.78
C ALA A 178 4.28 5.73 1.31
N VAL A 179 4.17 6.69 0.40
CA VAL A 179 2.89 7.16 -0.13
C VAL A 179 2.87 7.02 -1.65
N GLY A 180 1.88 6.29 -2.14
CA GLY A 180 1.38 6.39 -3.51
C GLY A 180 -0.02 7.00 -3.44
N GLY A 181 -1.06 6.22 -3.74
CA GLY A 181 -2.45 6.70 -3.62
C GLY A 181 -2.97 6.97 -2.20
N GLY A 182 -2.11 6.97 -1.17
CA GLY A 182 -2.43 7.39 0.21
C GLY A 182 -3.00 6.33 1.15
N GLY A 183 -3.46 5.17 0.65
CA GLY A 183 -4.17 4.19 1.47
C GLY A 183 -3.35 3.63 2.65
N LEU A 184 -2.05 3.41 2.47
CA LEU A 184 -1.16 2.99 3.56
C LEU A 184 -1.02 4.08 4.63
N ALA A 185 -0.70 5.32 4.22
CA ALA A 185 -0.50 6.42 5.16
C ALA A 185 -1.76 6.79 5.93
N ALA A 186 -2.90 6.84 5.24
CA ALA A 186 -4.20 7.07 5.87
C ALA A 186 -4.53 5.97 6.90
N GLY A 187 -4.34 4.70 6.51
CA GLY A 187 -4.57 3.57 7.42
C GLY A 187 -3.65 3.62 8.63
N VAL A 188 -2.34 3.74 8.43
CA VAL A 188 -1.35 3.78 9.51
C VAL A 188 -1.61 4.96 10.44
N ARG A 189 -1.99 6.13 9.90
CA ARG A 189 -2.36 7.28 10.72
C ARG A 189 -3.52 6.99 11.67
N LEU A 190 -4.53 6.24 11.23
CA LEU A 190 -5.65 5.82 12.07
C LEU A 190 -5.25 4.76 13.11
N GLY A 191 -4.25 3.93 12.82
CA GLY A 191 -3.77 2.86 13.71
C GLY A 191 -2.64 3.25 14.67
N ALA A 192 -1.89 4.32 14.39
CA ALA A 192 -0.68 4.69 15.13
C ALA A 192 -0.94 5.35 16.50
N GLY A 193 -2.18 5.70 16.80
CA GLY A 193 -2.56 6.42 18.02
C GLY A 193 -2.04 7.87 18.01
N GLU A 194 -1.36 8.27 19.08
CA GLU A 194 -0.80 9.62 19.27
C GLU A 194 0.56 9.82 18.59
N ARG A 195 1.17 8.75 18.07
CA ARG A 195 2.48 8.80 17.40
C ARG A 195 2.43 9.69 16.18
N ARG A 196 3.53 10.40 15.93
CA ARG A 196 3.68 11.16 14.69
C ARG A 196 3.73 10.21 13.51
N VAL A 197 3.10 10.58 12.40
CA VAL A 197 3.23 9.84 11.14
C VAL A 197 3.87 10.74 10.10
N VAL A 198 4.96 10.27 9.50
CA VAL A 198 5.67 10.91 8.40
C VAL A 198 5.29 10.19 7.11
N ALA A 199 4.66 10.93 6.20
CA ALA A 199 4.16 10.43 4.93
C ALA A 199 5.16 10.83 3.83
N VAL A 200 5.91 9.86 3.34
CA VAL A 200 7.08 10.09 2.48
C VAL A 200 6.76 9.73 1.03
N GLU A 201 7.04 10.66 0.12
CA GLU A 201 6.85 10.51 -1.33
C GLU A 201 8.16 10.69 -2.09
N PRO A 202 8.35 9.99 -3.23
CA PRO A 202 9.34 10.41 -4.21
C PRO A 202 8.97 11.78 -4.78
N GLU A 203 9.95 12.66 -5.02
CA GLU A 203 9.73 13.99 -5.64
C GLU A 203 8.94 13.91 -6.95
N GLY A 204 9.21 12.88 -7.76
CA GLY A 204 8.51 12.65 -9.03
C GLY A 204 7.21 11.85 -8.94
N CYS A 205 6.78 11.44 -7.73
CA CYS A 205 5.51 10.74 -7.46
C CYS A 205 4.87 11.28 -6.16
N GLN A 206 4.43 12.55 -6.16
CA GLN A 206 4.08 13.30 -4.96
C GLN A 206 2.57 13.66 -4.86
N SER A 207 1.71 12.66 -4.97
CA SER A 207 0.25 12.82 -5.01
C SER A 207 -0.36 13.47 -3.75
N LEU A 208 0.20 13.22 -2.57
CA LEU A 208 -0.22 13.80 -1.30
C LEU A 208 0.22 15.25 -1.20
N HIS A 209 1.47 15.59 -1.51
CA HIS A 209 1.91 16.98 -1.55
C HIS A 209 1.05 17.81 -2.51
N ALA A 210 0.79 17.28 -3.71
CA ALA A 210 -0.05 17.95 -4.69
C ALA A 210 -1.49 18.16 -4.17
N ALA A 211 -2.07 17.13 -3.53
CA ALA A 211 -3.42 17.21 -2.98
C ALA A 211 -3.53 18.17 -1.78
N LEU A 212 -2.53 18.18 -0.89
CA LEU A 212 -2.49 19.10 0.26
C LEU A 212 -2.34 20.55 -0.21
N ALA A 213 -1.43 20.82 -1.16
CA ALA A 213 -1.22 22.15 -1.71
C ALA A 213 -2.48 22.70 -2.41
N ALA A 214 -3.22 21.83 -3.12
CA ALA A 214 -4.45 22.20 -3.81
C ALA A 214 -5.70 22.19 -2.90
N GLY A 215 -5.60 21.67 -1.67
CA GLY A 215 -6.75 21.46 -0.79
C GLY A 215 -7.78 20.43 -1.30
N ARG A 216 -7.43 19.64 -2.31
CA ARG A 216 -8.25 18.58 -2.93
C ARG A 216 -7.37 17.63 -3.74
N PRO A 217 -7.79 16.37 -4.00
CA PRO A 217 -7.09 15.50 -4.92
C PRO A 217 -6.94 16.12 -6.31
N VAL A 218 -5.70 16.18 -6.79
CA VAL A 218 -5.31 16.67 -8.12
C VAL A 218 -4.25 15.73 -8.69
N ALA A 219 -4.07 15.78 -10.01
CA ALA A 219 -3.01 15.03 -10.67
C ALA A 219 -1.64 15.64 -10.35
N GLY A 220 -0.71 14.80 -9.93
CA GLY A 220 0.71 15.09 -9.77
C GLY A 220 1.56 14.35 -10.80
N PRO A 221 2.89 14.54 -10.77
CA PRO A 221 3.81 13.83 -11.64
C PRO A 221 3.84 12.33 -11.32
N VAL A 222 4.22 11.53 -12.32
CA VAL A 222 4.51 10.10 -12.18
C VAL A 222 5.79 9.80 -12.96
N ASP A 223 6.93 10.11 -12.34
CA ASP A 223 8.26 9.90 -12.90
C ASP A 223 9.26 9.63 -11.77
N SER A 224 9.43 8.36 -11.41
CA SER A 224 10.36 7.95 -10.36
C SER A 224 10.68 6.46 -10.49
N ILE A 225 11.86 6.05 -10.02
CA ILE A 225 12.21 4.62 -9.87
C ILE A 225 11.20 3.86 -9.00
N ALA A 226 10.45 4.54 -8.12
CA ALA A 226 9.41 3.94 -7.28
C ALA A 226 8.00 3.98 -7.90
N ALA A 227 7.83 4.49 -9.11
CA ALA A 227 6.52 4.69 -9.76
C ALA A 227 5.71 3.39 -9.93
N SER A 228 6.38 2.23 -10.01
CA SER A 228 5.70 0.93 -10.13
C SER A 228 4.77 0.60 -8.96
N ALA A 229 5.06 1.11 -7.76
CA ALA A 229 4.25 0.91 -6.55
C ALA A 229 3.69 2.23 -5.96
N LEU A 230 4.35 3.37 -6.22
CA LEU A 230 3.96 4.69 -5.68
C LEU A 230 3.43 5.67 -6.74
N GLY A 231 3.43 5.31 -8.02
CA GLY A 231 3.05 6.18 -9.14
C GLY A 231 1.55 6.43 -9.31
N ALA A 232 0.82 6.67 -8.22
CA ALA A 232 -0.55 7.13 -8.29
C ALA A 232 -0.56 8.62 -8.65
N ALA A 233 -1.03 8.97 -9.85
CA ALA A 233 -1.10 10.37 -10.27
C ALA A 233 -2.01 11.21 -9.35
N ILE A 234 -3.08 10.61 -8.81
CA ILE A 234 -4.06 11.29 -7.96
C ILE A 234 -4.18 10.53 -6.63
N LEU A 235 -4.10 11.28 -5.52
CA LEU A 235 -4.37 10.75 -4.18
C LEU A 235 -5.83 10.27 -4.10
N GLY A 236 -6.08 9.11 -3.46
CA GLY A 236 -7.45 8.63 -3.28
C GLY A 236 -8.30 9.60 -2.46
N ARG A 237 -9.60 9.68 -2.74
CA ARG A 237 -10.53 10.55 -2.01
C ARG A 237 -10.65 10.12 -0.55
N VAL A 238 -10.77 8.82 -0.28
CA VAL A 238 -10.86 8.27 1.09
C VAL A 238 -9.58 8.55 1.87
N PRO A 239 -8.37 8.23 1.36
CA PRO A 239 -7.12 8.65 1.99
C PRO A 239 -7.02 10.17 2.23
N PHE A 240 -7.43 11.00 1.26
CA PHE A 240 -7.40 12.45 1.41
C PHE A 240 -8.27 12.93 2.57
N GLU A 241 -9.51 12.46 2.68
CA GLU A 241 -10.41 12.85 3.78
C GLU A 241 -9.85 12.40 5.15
N VAL A 242 -9.26 11.21 5.23
CA VAL A 242 -8.58 10.75 6.46
C VAL A 242 -7.42 11.66 6.84
N LEU A 243 -6.52 11.94 5.89
CA LEU A 243 -5.29 12.70 6.12
C LEU A 243 -5.54 14.20 6.34
N ARG A 244 -6.63 14.73 5.80
CA ARG A 244 -7.11 16.08 6.11
C ARG A 244 -7.64 16.17 7.54
N ALA A 245 -8.40 15.17 7.99
CA ALA A 245 -8.95 15.12 9.35
C ALA A 245 -7.89 14.75 10.40
N HIS A 246 -6.88 13.97 10.01
CA HIS A 246 -5.78 13.50 10.87
C HIS A 246 -4.45 13.80 10.18
N PRO A 247 -3.91 15.02 10.35
CA PRO A 247 -2.70 15.44 9.66
C PRO A 247 -1.50 14.53 9.91
N VAL A 248 -0.64 14.45 8.90
CA VAL A 248 0.65 13.77 8.87
C VAL A 248 1.74 14.79 8.52
N THR A 249 3.00 14.48 8.83
CA THR A 249 4.15 15.28 8.37
C THR A 249 4.55 14.81 6.97
N PRO A 250 4.38 15.63 5.91
CA PRO A 250 4.78 15.23 4.57
C PRO A 250 6.30 15.40 4.39
N ALA A 251 6.93 14.48 3.64
CA ALA A 251 8.35 14.56 3.30
C ALA A 251 8.60 14.07 1.87
N LEU A 252 9.61 14.63 1.20
CA LEU A 252 10.04 14.24 -0.14
C LEU A 252 11.45 13.64 -0.12
N VAL A 253 11.70 12.72 -1.04
CA VAL A 253 13.01 12.15 -1.33
C VAL A 253 13.24 12.03 -2.83
N GLY A 254 14.46 12.28 -3.29
CA GLY A 254 14.85 12.09 -4.68
C GLY A 254 15.20 10.64 -5.00
N ASP A 255 15.12 10.25 -6.27
CA ASP A 255 15.41 8.88 -6.73
C ASP A 255 16.82 8.40 -6.36
N ALA A 256 17.81 9.29 -6.38
CA ALA A 256 19.17 8.96 -5.95
C ALA A 256 19.27 8.66 -4.44
N GLU A 257 18.43 9.29 -3.62
CA GLU A 257 18.34 8.97 -2.18
C GLU A 257 17.67 7.62 -1.96
N ILE A 258 16.62 7.31 -2.74
CA ILE A 258 15.91 6.02 -2.70
C ILE A 258 16.86 4.89 -3.08
N ALA A 259 17.62 5.03 -4.18
CA ALA A 259 18.57 4.00 -4.63
C ALA A 259 19.64 3.72 -3.57
N ARG A 260 20.27 4.76 -3.00
CA ARG A 260 21.25 4.61 -1.90
C ARG A 260 20.65 3.96 -0.66
N ALA A 261 19.39 4.24 -0.34
CA ALA A 261 18.70 3.61 0.77
C ALA A 261 18.43 2.12 0.52
N GLN A 262 18.10 1.72 -0.72
CA GLN A 262 17.99 0.30 -1.09
C GLN A 262 19.32 -0.43 -0.92
N ASP A 263 20.41 0.16 -1.44
CA ASP A 263 21.75 -0.42 -1.33
C ASP A 263 22.13 -0.63 0.13
N ARG A 264 21.91 0.38 0.98
CA ARG A 264 22.20 0.28 2.40
C ARG A 264 21.35 -0.77 3.12
N LEU A 265 20.06 -0.89 2.81
CA LEU A 265 19.20 -1.95 3.36
C LEU A 265 19.71 -3.35 3.01
N TRP A 266 20.23 -3.51 1.80
CA TRP A 266 20.83 -4.77 1.35
C TRP A 266 22.18 -5.05 2.00
N GLU A 267 23.08 -4.07 2.02
CA GLU A 267 24.45 -4.23 2.53
C GLU A 267 24.47 -4.48 4.04
N GLU A 268 23.65 -3.74 4.80
CA GLU A 268 23.67 -3.75 6.26
C GLU A 268 22.76 -4.83 6.85
N PHE A 269 21.58 -5.07 6.24
CA PHE A 269 20.55 -5.94 6.83
C PHE A 269 20.16 -7.15 5.96
N ARG A 270 20.70 -7.26 4.74
CA ARG A 270 20.27 -8.26 3.74
C ARG A 270 18.78 -8.18 3.41
N ILE A 271 18.19 -6.99 3.54
CA ILE A 271 16.80 -6.74 3.19
C ILE A 271 16.74 -6.31 1.73
N ALA A 272 16.38 -7.24 0.85
CA ALA A 272 16.02 -6.90 -0.52
C ALA A 272 14.69 -6.13 -0.53
N THR A 273 14.64 -4.99 -1.19
CA THR A 273 13.45 -4.14 -1.27
C THR A 273 13.14 -3.75 -2.72
N GLU A 274 11.87 -3.52 -3.01
CA GLU A 274 11.50 -2.67 -4.16
C GLU A 274 11.73 -1.19 -3.79
N PRO A 275 11.91 -0.27 -4.76
CA PRO A 275 12.27 1.12 -4.45
C PRO A 275 11.30 1.81 -3.50
N ALA A 276 10.00 1.50 -3.61
CA ALA A 276 8.96 2.04 -2.75
C ALA A 276 9.15 1.74 -1.26
N ALA A 277 9.75 0.60 -0.91
CA ALA A 277 9.96 0.20 0.47
C ALA A 277 11.19 0.84 1.12
N ALA A 278 12.11 1.39 0.32
CA ALA A 278 13.25 2.15 0.80
C ALA A 278 12.94 3.65 1.03
N VAL A 279 11.81 4.15 0.50
CA VAL A 279 11.41 5.57 0.62
C VAL A 279 11.42 6.09 2.07
N PRO A 280 10.83 5.40 3.07
CA PRO A 280 10.90 5.86 4.46
C PRO A 280 12.32 5.88 5.03
N PHE A 281 13.18 4.93 4.60
CA PHE A 281 14.57 4.88 5.04
C PHE A 281 15.42 5.97 4.39
N ALA A 282 15.20 6.29 3.12
CA ALA A 282 15.80 7.44 2.46
C ALA A 282 15.48 8.75 3.21
N ALA A 283 14.22 8.95 3.61
CA ALA A 283 13.83 10.15 4.37
C ALA A 283 14.49 10.19 5.75
N TRP A 284 14.60 9.05 6.44
CA TRP A 284 15.26 8.97 7.74
C TRP A 284 16.77 9.27 7.64
N LEU A 285 17.44 8.70 6.64
CA LEU A 285 18.86 8.97 6.34
C LEU A 285 19.09 10.46 6.07
N ALA A 286 18.17 11.12 5.37
CA ALA A 286 18.21 12.54 5.08
C ALA A 286 17.78 13.45 6.25
N GLY A 287 17.48 12.89 7.43
CA GLY A 287 17.05 13.65 8.61
C GLY A 287 15.62 14.21 8.53
N ARG A 288 14.78 13.68 7.62
CA ARG A 288 13.40 14.14 7.38
C ARG A 288 12.36 13.35 8.18
N VAL A 289 12.79 12.40 9.00
CA VAL A 289 11.96 11.66 9.95
C VAL A 289 12.38 12.08 11.37
N PRO A 290 11.66 13.01 12.02
CA PRO A 290 11.97 13.44 13.38
C PRO A 290 11.61 12.34 14.39
N GLY A 291 12.09 12.47 15.63
CA GLY A 291 11.82 11.52 16.70
C GLY A 291 13.09 10.91 17.29
N GLU A 292 13.00 10.44 18.53
CA GLU A 292 14.05 9.70 19.21
C GLU A 292 13.99 8.21 18.86
N ASN A 293 12.79 7.66 18.68
CA ASN A 293 12.57 6.25 18.38
C ASN A 293 11.69 6.07 17.13
N PRO A 294 12.22 6.29 15.92
CA PRO A 294 11.45 6.15 14.69
C PRO A 294 11.24 4.68 14.29
N CYS A 295 10.05 4.37 13.76
CA CYS A 295 9.72 3.10 13.12
C CYS A 295 9.42 3.31 11.63
N LEU A 296 10.18 2.65 10.75
CA LEU A 296 10.04 2.74 9.31
C LEU A 296 9.31 1.52 8.76
N VAL A 297 8.27 1.73 7.94
CA VAL A 297 7.55 0.62 7.30
C VAL A 297 8.25 0.22 6.02
N VAL A 298 8.89 -0.96 6.02
CA VAL A 298 9.46 -1.60 4.83
C VAL A 298 8.34 -2.32 4.09
N CYS A 299 7.64 -1.58 3.23
CA CYS A 299 6.29 -1.92 2.77
C CYS A 299 6.20 -3.12 1.81
N GLY A 300 7.29 -3.52 1.16
CA GLY A 300 7.32 -4.65 0.24
C GLY A 300 8.71 -4.97 -0.34
N ALA A 301 8.82 -6.12 -1.01
CA ALA A 301 10.06 -6.59 -1.64
C ALA A 301 9.82 -7.31 -2.97
N ASN A 302 8.69 -7.06 -3.64
CA ASN A 302 8.39 -7.67 -4.94
C ASN A 302 9.16 -6.98 -6.08
N ALA A 303 10.47 -6.87 -5.91
CA ALA A 303 11.42 -6.49 -6.94
C ALA A 303 11.70 -7.69 -7.86
N ASP A 304 12.17 -7.42 -9.06
CA ASP A 304 12.53 -8.48 -10.00
C ASP A 304 13.73 -9.26 -9.45
N TRP A 305 13.48 -10.49 -8.97
CA TRP A 305 14.48 -11.49 -8.66
C TRP A 305 14.39 -12.61 -9.68
N ARG A 306 15.48 -12.87 -10.40
CA ARG A 306 15.57 -14.02 -11.31
C ARG A 306 16.32 -15.14 -10.60
N ARG A 307 15.62 -16.25 -10.35
CA ARG A 307 16.24 -17.51 -9.94
C ARG A 307 17.18 -17.94 -11.07
N ALA A 308 18.39 -18.40 -10.73
CA ALA A 308 19.20 -19.12 -11.70
C ALA A 308 18.44 -20.40 -12.09
N ASP A 309 18.43 -20.73 -13.38
CA ASP A 309 17.82 -21.96 -13.90
C ASP A 309 18.37 -23.21 -13.22
#